data_AF-A0A7C5JE82-F1
#
_entry.id   AF-A0A7C5JE82-F1
#
_cell.length_a   1.000
_cell.length_b   1.000
_cell.length_c   1.000
_cell.angle_alpha   90.00
_cell.angle_beta   90.00
_cell.angle_gamma   90.00
#
_symmetry.space_group_name_H-M   'P 1'
#
loop_
_entity.id
_entity.type
_entity.pdbx_description
1 polymer ?
#
loop_
_entity_poly.entity_id
_entity_poly.type
_entity_poly.pdbx_seq_one_letter_code
_entity_poly.pdbx_strand_id
1 'polypeptide(L)'
;MKINLLGIAYDEKSSFLKGPALAPPIIRQTMYSPAYNFTAENGLDIEKDISIIDKGDISIQKYTELKIKLAQLITDKTPSIFLGGDHSITYPIIDIL
;
A
#
# COMPACT_ATOMS: atom_id res chain seq x y z
N MET A 1 17.73 -2.23 3.09
CA MET A 1 16.81 -1.11 3.48
C MET A 1 15.48 -1.69 3.96
N LYS A 2 14.75 -1.06 4.89
CA LYS A 2 13.41 -1.53 5.30
C LYS A 2 12.33 -0.65 4.66
N ILE A 3 11.28 -1.26 4.13
CA ILE A 3 10.13 -0.55 3.55
C ILE A 3 8.85 -1.24 4.04
N ASN A 4 7.90 -0.49 4.58
CA ASN A 4 6.57 -1.03 4.88
C ASN A 4 5.73 -1.11 3.61
N LEU A 5 4.97 -2.19 3.44
CA LEU A 5 3.93 -2.30 2.43
C LEU A 5 2.57 -2.30 3.13
N LEU A 6 1.71 -1.34 2.81
CA LEU A 6 0.36 -1.23 3.35
C LEU A 6 -0.64 -1.19 2.21
N GLY A 7 -1.75 -1.89 2.33
CA GLY A 7 -2.86 -1.73 1.40
C GLY A 7 -4.02 -0.97 2.02
N ILE A 8 -4.76 -0.22 1.21
CA ILE A 8 -5.92 0.57 1.64
C ILE A 8 -7.04 0.31 0.65
N ALA A 9 -7.92 -0.63 1.00
CA ALA A 9 -9.05 -1.05 0.18
C ALA A 9 -10.21 -0.06 0.32
N TYR A 10 -10.11 1.10 -0.35
CA TYR A 10 -11.12 2.15 -0.29
C TYR A 10 -11.35 2.78 -1.66
N ASP A 11 -12.61 2.83 -2.12
CA ASP A 11 -12.97 3.45 -3.39
C ASP A 11 -14.31 4.21 -3.37
N GLU A 12 -14.84 4.52 -2.18
CA GLU A 12 -16.16 5.17 -2.07
C GLU A 12 -16.20 6.60 -2.59
N LYS A 13 -15.02 7.25 -2.77
CA LYS A 13 -14.92 8.60 -3.34
C LYS A 13 -14.69 8.59 -4.85
N SER A 14 -14.71 7.41 -5.47
CA SER A 14 -14.68 7.29 -6.93
C SER A 14 -15.94 7.89 -7.56
N SER A 15 -15.75 8.78 -8.54
CA SER A 15 -16.86 9.53 -9.16
C SER A 15 -17.54 8.80 -10.32
N PHE A 16 -16.85 7.85 -10.96
CA PHE A 16 -17.35 7.16 -12.15
C PHE A 16 -17.56 5.66 -11.93
N LEU A 17 -16.53 4.92 -11.53
CA LEU A 17 -16.58 3.48 -11.30
C LEU A 17 -15.94 3.08 -9.97
N LYS A 18 -16.50 2.06 -9.34
CA LYS A 18 -15.89 1.33 -8.22
C LYS A 18 -15.15 0.09 -8.74
N GLY A 19 -14.27 -0.47 -7.93
CA GLY A 19 -13.35 -1.54 -8.31
C GLY A 19 -11.95 -1.39 -7.71
N PRO A 20 -11.35 -0.18 -7.65
CA PRO A 20 -9.99 -0.01 -7.13
C PRO A 20 -9.80 -0.53 -5.71
N ALA A 21 -10.84 -0.58 -4.86
CA ALA A 21 -10.73 -1.16 -3.52
C ALA A 21 -10.28 -2.64 -3.52
N LEU A 22 -10.45 -3.36 -4.64
CA LEU A 22 -10.00 -4.75 -4.80
C LEU A 22 -8.51 -4.86 -5.19
N ALA A 23 -7.86 -3.75 -5.55
CA ALA A 23 -6.50 -3.75 -6.06
C ALA A 23 -5.45 -4.24 -5.05
N PRO A 24 -5.46 -3.84 -3.76
CA PRO A 24 -4.38 -4.21 -2.84
C PRO A 24 -4.09 -5.73 -2.72
N PRO A 25 -5.09 -6.61 -2.50
CA PRO A 25 -4.81 -8.05 -2.44
C PRO A 25 -4.39 -8.63 -3.79
N ILE A 26 -4.94 -8.13 -4.91
CA ILE A 26 -4.59 -8.59 -6.27
C ILE A 26 -3.14 -8.24 -6.59
N ILE A 27 -2.73 -7.00 -6.32
CA ILE A 27 -1.36 -6.54 -6.58
C ILE A 27 -0.35 -7.40 -5.82
N ARG A 28 -0.60 -7.67 -4.53
CA ARG A 28 0.27 -8.55 -3.74
C ARG A 28 0.39 -9.94 -4.32
N GLN A 29 -0.72 -10.53 -4.75
CA GLN A 29 -0.68 -11.85 -5.38
C GLN A 29 0.18 -11.82 -6.65
N THR A 30 0.04 -10.75 -7.45
CA THR A 30 0.83 -10.53 -8.65
C THR A 30 2.24 -10.00 -8.39
N MET A 31 2.70 -9.94 -7.14
CA MET A 31 4.12 -9.67 -6.81
C MET A 31 4.96 -10.96 -6.76
N TYR A 32 4.35 -12.14 -6.70
CA TYR A 32 5.06 -13.44 -6.65
C TYR A 32 4.82 -14.38 -7.86
N SER A 33 4.34 -13.86 -8.99
CA SER A 33 4.23 -14.59 -10.24
C SER A 33 5.60 -15.00 -10.82
N PRO A 34 5.68 -16.20 -11.42
CA PRO A 34 6.92 -16.72 -12.02
C PRO A 34 7.31 -16.02 -13.34
N ALA A 35 6.48 -15.11 -13.86
CA ALA A 35 6.70 -14.47 -15.15
C ALA A 35 7.77 -13.35 -15.12
N TYR A 36 8.27 -12.98 -13.93
CA TYR A 36 9.29 -11.95 -13.76
C TYR A 36 10.25 -12.31 -12.63
N ASN A 37 11.32 -11.53 -12.49
CA ASN A 37 12.30 -11.65 -11.42
C ASN A 37 12.16 -10.49 -10.42
N PHE A 38 12.90 -10.56 -9.30
CA PHE A 38 12.91 -9.54 -8.27
C PHE A 38 13.98 -8.45 -8.50
N THR A 39 14.48 -8.30 -9.72
CA THR A 39 15.48 -7.29 -10.05
C THR A 39 14.79 -6.06 -10.63
N ALA A 40 14.96 -4.91 -9.98
CA ALA A 40 14.49 -3.64 -10.50
C ALA A 40 15.30 -3.20 -11.74
N GLU A 41 14.74 -2.31 -12.57
CA GLU A 41 15.37 -1.87 -13.83
C GLU A 41 16.75 -1.21 -13.64
N ASN A 42 17.03 -0.70 -12.44
CA ASN A 42 18.33 -0.14 -12.07
C ASN A 42 19.34 -1.20 -11.57
N GLY A 43 19.01 -2.49 -11.67
CA GLY A 43 19.86 -3.61 -11.27
C GLY A 43 19.82 -3.98 -9.79
N LEU A 44 18.98 -3.32 -8.99
CA LEU A 44 18.82 -3.63 -7.56
C LEU A 44 18.04 -4.93 -7.37
N ASP A 45 18.51 -5.82 -6.50
CA ASP A 45 17.84 -7.08 -6.18
C ASP A 45 16.93 -6.87 -4.97
N ILE A 46 15.62 -6.83 -5.19
CA ILE A 46 14.63 -6.51 -4.16
C ILE A 46 14.64 -7.57 -3.05
N GLU A 47 14.85 -8.85 -3.36
CA GLU A 47 14.85 -9.92 -2.36
C GLU A 47 16.10 -9.89 -1.48
N LYS A 48 17.24 -9.43 -2.01
CA LYS A 48 18.51 -9.37 -1.26
C LYS A 48 18.73 -8.03 -0.55
N ASP A 49 18.41 -6.92 -1.22
CA ASP A 49 18.81 -5.59 -0.78
C ASP A 49 17.72 -4.86 0.02
N ILE A 50 16.45 -5.30 -0.11
CA ILE A 50 15.28 -4.67 0.50
C ILE A 50 14.51 -5.68 1.38
N SER A 51 14.24 -5.26 2.61
CA SER A 51 13.32 -5.97 3.51
C SER A 51 11.96 -5.30 3.43
N ILE A 52 11.07 -5.87 2.61
CA ILE A 52 9.67 -5.46 2.54
C ILE A 52 8.93 -6.04 3.75
N ILE A 53 8.32 -5.16 4.55
CA ILE A 53 7.52 -5.52 5.72
C ILE A 53 6.06 -5.33 5.34
N ASP A 54 5.39 -6.42 4.98
CA ASP A 54 3.96 -6.38 4.69
C ASP A 54 3.15 -6.22 5.98
N LYS A 55 2.50 -5.07 6.12
CA LYS A 55 1.62 -4.73 7.25
C LYS A 55 0.16 -5.07 6.96
N GLY A 56 -0.13 -5.69 5.81
CA GLY A 56 -1.46 -6.12 5.41
C GLY A 56 -2.34 -4.99 4.87
N ASP A 57 -3.64 -5.26 4.83
CA ASP A 57 -4.67 -4.35 4.31
C ASP A 57 -5.43 -3.64 5.43
N ILE A 58 -5.55 -2.33 5.29
CA ILE A 58 -6.42 -1.49 6.10
C ILE A 58 -7.81 -1.50 5.46
N SER A 59 -8.74 -2.20 6.10
CA SER A 59 -10.17 -2.07 5.80
C SER A 59 -10.78 -0.99 6.69
N ILE A 60 -11.51 -0.05 6.11
CA ILE A 60 -12.23 1.02 6.83
C ILE A 60 -13.70 1.03 6.42
N GLN A 61 -14.58 1.37 7.36
CA GLN A 61 -16.00 1.59 7.05
C GLN A 61 -16.30 3.07 6.78
N LYS A 62 -15.55 3.96 7.44
CA LYS A 62 -15.68 5.40 7.29
C LYS A 62 -14.33 5.98 6.93
N TYR A 63 -14.34 6.94 6.00
CA TYR A 63 -13.14 7.67 5.58
C TYR A 63 -12.35 8.28 6.76
N THR A 64 -13.05 8.74 7.80
CA THR A 64 -12.44 9.34 9.00
C THR A 64 -11.61 8.35 9.83
N GLU A 65 -11.82 7.04 9.69
CA GLU A 65 -11.05 6.02 10.39
C GLU A 65 -9.64 5.85 9.80
N LEU A 66 -9.46 6.21 8.53
CA LEU A 66 -8.22 5.96 7.79
C LEU A 66 -7.01 6.60 8.47
N LYS A 67 -7.13 7.88 8.84
CA LYS A 67 -6.05 8.63 9.51
C LYS A 67 -5.61 7.95 10.82
N ILE A 68 -6.57 7.52 11.64
CA ILE A 68 -6.30 6.88 12.93
C ILE A 68 -5.58 5.54 12.73
N LYS A 69 -6.06 4.72 11.79
CA LYS A 69 -5.43 3.42 11.50
C LYS A 69 -4.03 3.57 10.91
N LEU A 70 -3.83 4.55 10.02
CA LEU A 70 -2.51 4.84 9.45
C LEU A 70 -1.51 5.26 10.55
N ALA A 71 -1.91 6.15 11.46
CA ALA A 71 -1.06 6.59 12.57
C ALA A 71 -0.69 5.45 13.55
N GLN A 72 -1.53 4.41 13.67
CA GLN A 72 -1.23 3.23 14.48
C GLN A 72 -0.23 2.28 13.81
N LEU A 73 -0.22 2.23 12.47
CA LEU A 73 0.61 1.28 11.70
C LEU A 73 1.96 1.88 11.31
N ILE A 74 2.01 3.20 11.11
CA ILE A 74 3.20 3.98 10.78
C ILE A 74 3.72 4.59 12.09
N THR A 75 4.40 3.76 12.88
CA THR A 75 4.90 4.13 14.21
C THR A 75 6.32 4.70 14.19
N ASP A 76 7.00 4.61 13.06
CA ASP A 76 8.39 5.02 12.89
C ASP A 76 8.58 5.74 11.54
N LYS A 77 9.78 6.26 11.31
CA LYS A 77 10.14 6.91 10.04
C LYS A 77 10.52 5.90 8.95
N THR A 78 10.05 4.65 9.05
CA THR A 78 10.33 3.65 8.00
C THR A 78 9.55 4.03 6.74
N PRO A 79 10.24 4.15 5.58
CA PRO A 79 9.59 4.43 4.31
C PRO A 79 8.45 3.43 4.04
N SER A 80 7.35 3.90 3.48
CA SER A 80 6.16 3.09 3.26
C SER A 80 5.68 3.20 1.81
N ILE A 81 5.29 2.07 1.23
CA ILE A 81 4.59 1.97 -0.05
C ILE A 81 3.13 1.63 0.24
N PHE A 82 2.22 2.40 -0.33
CA PHE A 82 0.79 2.22 -0.17
C PHE A 82 0.16 1.66 -1.44
N LEU A 83 -0.47 0.49 -1.34
CA LEU A 83 -1.32 -0.07 -2.37
C LEU A 83 -2.73 0.48 -2.17
N GLY A 84 -3.12 1.41 -3.02
CA GLY A 84 -4.38 2.13 -2.86
C GLY A 84 -5.59 1.46 -3.50
N GLY A 85 -6.76 2.03 -3.20
CA GLY A 85 -7.92 1.96 -4.06
C GLY A 85 -8.04 3.25 -4.88
N ASP A 86 -8.98 4.12 -4.53
CA ASP A 86 -9.09 5.44 -5.15
C ASP A 86 -8.05 6.43 -4.62
N HIS A 87 -7.88 7.55 -5.33
CA HIS A 87 -6.86 8.54 -5.02
C HIS A 87 -7.18 9.41 -3.78
N SER A 88 -8.37 9.28 -3.19
CA SER A 88 -8.74 10.09 -2.01
C SER A 88 -7.88 9.74 -0.79
N ILE A 89 -7.41 8.49 -0.70
CA ILE A 89 -6.56 8.01 0.39
C ILE A 89 -5.22 8.76 0.52
N THR A 90 -4.75 9.42 -0.55
CA THR A 90 -3.47 10.13 -0.57
C THR A 90 -3.44 11.29 0.43
N TYR A 91 -4.57 11.99 0.61
CA TYR A 91 -4.67 13.11 1.54
C TYR A 91 -4.37 12.71 3.00
N PRO A 92 -5.08 11.74 3.60
CA PRO A 92 -4.81 11.34 4.98
C PRO A 92 -3.43 10.67 5.16
N ILE A 93 -2.83 10.11 4.10
CA ILE A 93 -1.44 9.63 4.14
C ILE A 93 -0.48 10.80 4.31
N ILE A 94 -0.58 11.84 3.47
CA ILE A 94 0.30 13.01 3.55
C ILE A 94 0.16 13.73 4.89
N ASP A 95 -1.06 13.81 5.42
CA ASP A 95 -1.37 14.51 6.66
C ASP A 95 -0.74 13.87 7.93
N ILE A 96 -0.25 12.62 7.85
CA ILE A 96 0.38 11.92 8.99
C ILE A 96 1.88 11.70 8.82
N LEU A 97 2.44 11.93 7.63
CA LEU A 97 3.87 11.76 7.33
C LEU A 97 4.65 13.03 7.67
#